data_AF-A0A9X5C913-F1
#
_entry.id   AF-A0A9X5C913-F1
#
_cell.length_a   1.000
_cell.length_b   1.000
_cell.length_c   1.000
_cell.angle_alpha   90.00
_cell.angle_beta   90.00
_cell.angle_gamma   90.00
#
_symmetry.space_group_name_H-M   'P 1'
#
loop_
_entity.id
_entity.type
_entity.pdbx_description
1 polymer ?
#
loop_
_entity_poly.entity_id
_entity_poly.type
_entity_poly.pdbx_seq_one_letter_code
_entity_poly.pdbx_strand_id
1 'polypeptide(L)'
;MKLIQKFLTESGCYRAGRKIAVKGLMIHSVGCPQPKASVFMKNWDKADAGACVHAIVEPGGDVYQLLPWDYRGWHCGGDGNGTHIGVEMTEPATIRYTGGSAWTETGDGRGTRDHVLAAYGYAVELFAYLCQMFGLDPLADGVVVSHSEGHRRGIASNHGDVEHIWKRFGLSMGQFRKDIRAAMDGAETGNDSGGDGGSGAGVSGLTRIMGKAVATAEQMREYVKGKNPGVAQSVLDMVPLYLSEGEAEGVRGDVAFAQSCLETGNFTFSGSAVSLEQNNFAGMGVVKNGVKGLCFNTALLGIRCQVQHLKAYACTEDLVNGNVDPRFRYVARGCAPYVEWLGVQENPQGKGWAAGAGYGEKVLGILREITGEAGSGGSGCGVPGNPVEPMAGFVKVFYKGRDGVNVRTAPCMGDNVDQVVYEGIYTVTGISADRRWYRLKSGLFITADAEYVMFMERLPGKSSYLVRVDIPDLNIRKGPGTDFARTGLFTGVGVFTVVEEADGKGAGKWGLLKSYKRERNGWISLDFVTRL
;
A
#
# COMPACT_ATOMS: atom_id res chain seq x y z
N MET A 1 0.29 4.51 -11.30
CA MET A 1 -0.27 5.77 -11.83
C MET A 1 -1.39 5.45 -12.81
N LYS A 2 -2.48 6.22 -12.79
CA LYS A 2 -3.53 6.24 -13.82
C LYS A 2 -3.50 7.59 -14.54
N LEU A 3 -2.96 7.61 -15.75
CA LEU A 3 -2.92 8.82 -16.58
C LEU A 3 -4.29 9.06 -17.22
N ILE A 4 -4.85 10.24 -16.96
CA ILE A 4 -6.18 10.67 -17.41
C ILE A 4 -6.00 11.91 -18.27
N GLN A 5 -6.22 11.78 -19.58
CA GLN A 5 -6.15 12.92 -20.47
C GLN A 5 -7.40 13.80 -20.32
N LYS A 6 -7.19 15.06 -19.95
CA LYS A 6 -8.25 16.05 -19.77
C LYS A 6 -7.73 17.44 -20.14
N PHE A 7 -7.54 17.65 -21.44
CA PHE A 7 -7.03 18.92 -21.93
C PHE A 7 -7.96 20.09 -21.59
N LEU A 8 -7.36 21.17 -21.10
CA LEU A 8 -8.08 22.39 -20.73
C LEU A 8 -8.27 23.28 -21.95
N THR A 9 -9.21 22.91 -22.82
CA THR A 9 -9.40 23.53 -24.14
C THR A 9 -9.92 24.98 -24.10
N GLU A 10 -10.48 25.40 -22.97
CA GLU A 10 -10.92 26.78 -22.74
C GLU A 10 -9.80 27.67 -22.20
N SER A 11 -8.70 27.07 -21.71
CA SER A 11 -7.53 27.80 -21.23
C SER A 11 -6.89 28.66 -22.33
N GLY A 12 -6.56 29.91 -21.98
CA GLY A 12 -5.77 30.78 -22.86
C GLY A 12 -4.41 30.16 -23.25
N CYS A 13 -3.82 29.36 -22.35
CA CYS A 13 -2.56 28.65 -22.57
C CYS A 13 -2.70 27.57 -23.67
N TYR A 14 -3.74 26.72 -23.56
CA TYR A 14 -4.03 25.69 -24.56
C TYR A 14 -4.34 26.32 -25.93
N ARG A 15 -5.19 27.35 -25.94
CA ARG A 15 -5.61 28.04 -27.17
C ARG A 15 -4.48 28.77 -27.88
N ALA A 16 -3.48 29.24 -27.13
CA ALA A 16 -2.29 29.84 -27.73
C ALA A 16 -1.50 28.84 -28.59
N GLY A 17 -1.60 27.53 -28.31
CA GLY A 17 -1.09 26.46 -29.18
C GLY A 17 0.42 26.46 -29.41
N ARG A 18 1.18 27.25 -28.64
CA ARG A 18 2.63 27.36 -28.83
C ARG A 18 3.31 26.06 -28.46
N LYS A 19 4.21 25.59 -29.30
CA LYS A 19 4.96 24.34 -29.10
C LYS A 19 6.31 24.58 -28.44
N ILE A 20 6.83 23.55 -27.77
CA ILE A 20 8.19 23.52 -27.19
C ILE A 20 8.95 22.30 -27.71
N ALA A 21 10.28 22.43 -27.81
CA ALA A 21 11.14 21.27 -27.80
C ALA A 21 11.38 20.90 -26.34
N VAL A 22 10.89 19.75 -25.91
CA VAL A 22 11.02 19.29 -24.52
C VAL A 22 12.49 19.01 -24.22
N LYS A 23 13.08 19.78 -23.30
CA LYS A 23 14.47 19.63 -22.84
C LYS A 23 14.55 19.19 -21.37
N GLY A 24 13.44 19.23 -20.65
CA GLY A 24 13.40 18.87 -19.24
C GLY A 24 11.98 18.82 -18.68
N LEU A 25 11.90 18.48 -17.40
CA LEU A 25 10.69 18.38 -16.60
C LEU A 25 10.85 19.25 -15.34
N MET A 26 9.80 19.96 -14.96
CA MET A 26 9.78 20.80 -13.76
C MET A 26 8.69 20.31 -12.80
N ILE A 27 9.09 19.90 -11.60
CA ILE A 27 8.17 19.49 -10.54
C ILE A 27 7.77 20.71 -9.69
N HIS A 28 6.48 20.77 -9.40
CA HIS A 28 5.82 21.78 -8.61
C HIS A 28 4.97 21.15 -7.51
N SER A 29 4.58 21.95 -6.53
CA SER A 29 3.46 21.64 -5.67
C SER A 29 2.55 22.86 -5.59
N VAL A 30 1.25 22.60 -5.46
CA VAL A 30 0.22 23.62 -5.71
C VAL A 30 0.20 24.81 -4.74
N GLY A 31 1.04 24.81 -3.70
CA GLY A 31 1.28 25.96 -2.83
C GLY A 31 0.09 26.36 -1.96
N CYS A 32 -0.88 25.46 -1.78
CA CYS A 32 -2.06 25.68 -0.96
C CYS A 32 -2.63 24.32 -0.50
N PRO A 33 -3.35 24.24 0.64
CA PRO A 33 -3.86 22.99 1.20
C PRO A 33 -5.06 22.45 0.40
N GLN A 34 -4.80 22.03 -0.84
CA GLN A 34 -5.78 21.57 -1.80
C GLN A 34 -5.39 20.19 -2.33
N PRO A 35 -6.01 19.12 -1.84
CA PRO A 35 -5.65 17.76 -2.22
C PRO A 35 -6.21 17.31 -3.56
N LYS A 36 -7.11 18.10 -4.19
CA LYS A 36 -7.85 17.71 -5.40
C LYS A 36 -7.48 18.53 -6.63
N ALA A 37 -7.07 17.83 -7.68
CA ALA A 37 -6.74 18.38 -9.00
C ALA A 37 -7.96 19.05 -9.66
N SER A 38 -9.18 18.59 -9.35
CA SER A 38 -10.42 19.11 -9.92
C SER A 38 -10.65 20.61 -9.68
N VAL A 39 -10.12 21.14 -8.57
CA VAL A 39 -10.20 22.56 -8.25
C VAL A 39 -9.36 23.38 -9.22
N PHE A 40 -8.14 22.93 -9.52
CA PHE A 40 -7.23 23.60 -10.44
C PHE A 40 -7.67 23.47 -11.90
N MET A 41 -8.14 22.29 -12.30
CA MET A 41 -8.71 22.09 -13.64
C MET A 41 -9.85 23.09 -13.91
N LYS A 42 -10.75 23.27 -12.94
CA LYS A 42 -11.84 24.26 -13.06
C LYS A 42 -11.33 25.70 -13.12
N ASN A 43 -10.29 26.02 -12.36
CA ASN A 43 -9.74 27.38 -12.28
C ASN A 43 -8.89 27.75 -13.50
N TRP A 44 -8.24 26.78 -14.15
CA TRP A 44 -7.33 27.03 -15.28
C TRP A 44 -7.99 26.86 -16.65
N ASP A 45 -9.13 26.17 -16.74
CA ASP A 45 -9.89 25.99 -17.99
C ASP A 45 -10.77 27.20 -18.31
N LYS A 46 -10.12 28.35 -18.46
CA LYS A 46 -10.76 29.62 -18.83
C LYS A 46 -9.77 30.52 -19.55
N ALA A 47 -10.29 31.39 -20.43
CA ALA A 47 -9.47 32.18 -21.34
C ALA A 47 -8.51 33.16 -20.63
N ASP A 48 -8.89 33.66 -19.45
CA ASP A 48 -8.15 34.63 -18.64
C ASP A 48 -7.26 33.98 -17.56
N ALA A 49 -7.14 32.65 -17.53
CA ALA A 49 -6.26 31.98 -16.58
C ALA A 49 -4.80 32.35 -16.83
N GLY A 50 -4.11 32.86 -15.80
CA GLY A 50 -2.69 33.24 -15.88
C GLY A 50 -1.70 32.08 -15.72
N ALA A 51 -2.20 30.85 -15.49
CA ALA A 51 -1.38 29.67 -15.28
C ALA A 51 -2.03 28.44 -15.91
N CYS A 52 -1.19 27.51 -16.38
CA CYS A 52 -1.61 26.21 -16.87
C CYS A 52 -0.39 25.28 -16.94
N VAL A 53 -0.49 24.12 -16.31
CA VAL A 53 0.57 23.11 -16.26
C VAL A 53 0.22 21.92 -17.15
N HIS A 54 1.17 21.05 -17.43
CA HIS A 54 0.93 19.88 -18.27
C HIS A 54 0.22 18.75 -17.54
N ALA A 55 0.49 18.58 -16.24
CA ALA A 55 -0.22 17.58 -15.44
C ALA A 55 -0.34 17.94 -13.95
N ILE A 56 -1.33 17.35 -13.29
CA ILE A 56 -1.47 17.35 -11.83
C ILE A 56 -1.50 15.90 -11.31
N VAL A 57 -0.72 15.62 -10.27
CA VAL A 57 -0.61 14.33 -9.58
C VAL A 57 -1.38 14.36 -8.27
N GLU A 58 -2.33 13.43 -8.08
CA GLU A 58 -3.01 13.19 -6.80
C GLU A 58 -2.37 12.02 -6.03
N PRO A 59 -2.46 11.99 -4.68
CA PRO A 59 -1.92 10.91 -3.85
C PRO A 59 -2.65 9.57 -4.03
N GLY A 60 -3.81 9.55 -4.69
CA GLY A 60 -4.53 8.32 -5.03
C GLY A 60 -4.06 7.64 -6.31
N GLY A 61 -3.11 8.25 -7.05
CA GLY A 61 -2.55 7.72 -8.27
C GLY A 61 -3.20 8.21 -9.56
N ASP A 62 -4.28 8.98 -9.47
CA ASP A 62 -4.81 9.72 -10.62
C ASP A 62 -3.83 10.83 -11.01
N VAL A 63 -3.45 10.85 -12.29
CA VAL A 63 -2.63 11.90 -12.89
C VAL A 63 -3.40 12.49 -14.06
N TYR A 64 -3.75 13.78 -13.96
CA TYR A 64 -4.54 14.46 -14.97
C TYR A 64 -3.61 15.20 -15.92
N GLN A 65 -3.54 14.76 -17.19
CA GLN A 65 -2.83 15.49 -18.24
C GLN A 65 -3.72 16.60 -18.79
N LEU A 66 -3.30 17.85 -18.58
CA LEU A 66 -4.07 19.07 -18.82
C LEU A 66 -3.67 19.81 -20.09
N LEU A 67 -2.46 19.57 -20.59
CA LEU A 67 -1.96 20.05 -21.87
C LEU A 67 -1.27 18.91 -22.63
N PRO A 68 -1.23 18.94 -23.97
CA PRO A 68 -0.31 18.11 -24.73
C PRO A 68 1.13 18.34 -24.26
N TRP A 69 1.93 17.29 -24.15
CA TRP A 69 3.28 17.36 -23.58
C TRP A 69 4.22 18.32 -24.30
N ASP A 70 3.98 18.54 -25.60
CA ASP A 70 4.78 19.42 -26.46
C ASP A 70 4.21 20.86 -26.56
N TYR A 71 3.16 21.20 -25.80
CA TYR A 71 2.66 22.58 -25.70
C TYR A 71 3.47 23.37 -24.66
N ARG A 72 3.58 24.68 -24.87
CA ARG A 72 4.22 25.62 -23.95
C ARG A 72 3.30 25.91 -22.76
N GLY A 73 3.57 25.29 -21.62
CA GLY A 73 2.86 25.56 -20.37
C GLY A 73 3.12 26.98 -19.85
N TRP A 74 2.24 27.47 -18.98
CA TRP A 74 2.41 28.71 -18.20
C TRP A 74 2.54 28.31 -16.73
N HIS A 75 3.64 27.66 -16.38
CA HIS A 75 3.81 26.97 -15.10
C HIS A 75 4.87 27.60 -14.20
N CYS A 76 5.98 28.13 -14.75
CA CYS A 76 7.11 28.58 -13.93
C CYS A 76 7.38 30.09 -13.97
N GLY A 77 6.61 30.86 -14.73
CA GLY A 77 6.80 32.32 -14.82
C GLY A 77 8.15 32.78 -15.39
N GLY A 78 8.86 31.93 -16.14
CA GLY A 78 10.16 32.25 -16.74
C GLY A 78 10.44 31.46 -18.03
N ASP A 79 11.71 31.43 -18.44
CA ASP A 79 12.18 30.78 -19.67
C ASP A 79 11.92 29.26 -19.67
N GLY A 80 11.85 28.63 -18.50
CA GLY A 80 11.52 27.21 -18.35
C GLY A 80 10.19 26.82 -18.99
N ASN A 81 9.23 27.75 -19.09
CA ASN A 81 7.97 27.52 -19.81
C ASN A 81 8.20 27.11 -21.27
N GLY A 82 9.30 27.57 -21.90
CA GLY A 82 9.67 27.29 -23.28
C GLY A 82 10.42 25.98 -23.50
N THR A 83 10.78 25.26 -22.44
CA THR A 83 11.67 24.10 -22.52
C THR A 83 11.26 22.92 -21.63
N HIS A 84 10.46 23.15 -20.59
CA HIS A 84 10.13 22.15 -19.60
C HIS A 84 8.64 21.78 -19.60
N ILE A 85 8.36 20.51 -19.31
CA ILE A 85 7.02 20.06 -18.94
C ILE A 85 6.82 20.35 -17.45
N GLY A 86 5.82 21.16 -17.11
CA GLY A 86 5.46 21.50 -15.73
C GLY A 86 4.44 20.53 -15.15
N VAL A 87 4.75 19.94 -13.99
CA VAL A 87 3.87 19.00 -13.28
C VAL A 87 3.66 19.47 -11.85
N GLU A 88 2.40 19.52 -11.43
CA GLU A 88 2.00 19.88 -10.07
C GLU A 88 1.68 18.63 -9.23
N MET A 89 2.13 18.58 -7.98
CA MET A 89 1.58 17.67 -6.98
C MET A 89 0.53 18.41 -6.15
N THR A 90 -0.60 17.77 -5.87
CA THR A 90 -1.54 18.31 -4.89
C THR A 90 -0.93 18.30 -3.50
N GLU A 91 -1.37 19.20 -2.64
CA GLU A 91 -0.90 19.31 -1.26
C GLU A 91 -1.99 18.91 -0.27
N PRO A 92 -1.62 18.38 0.92
CA PRO A 92 -2.59 17.87 1.89
C PRO A 92 -3.52 18.97 2.43
N ALA A 93 -4.77 18.62 2.70
CA ALA A 93 -5.73 19.52 3.37
C ALA A 93 -5.34 19.81 4.84
N THR A 94 -4.40 19.04 5.39
CA THR A 94 -4.00 19.07 6.80
C THR A 94 -2.89 20.08 7.11
N ILE A 95 -2.50 20.94 6.17
CA ILE A 95 -1.53 22.02 6.39
C ILE A 95 -2.16 23.40 6.35
N ARG A 96 -1.52 24.38 7.00
CA ARG A 96 -1.85 25.80 6.89
C ARG A 96 -0.58 26.60 6.63
N TYR A 97 -0.55 27.37 5.55
CA TYR A 97 0.53 28.31 5.30
C TYR A 97 0.49 29.47 6.31
N THR A 98 1.65 29.80 6.87
CA THR A 98 1.83 30.88 7.84
C THR A 98 2.57 32.09 7.25
N GLY A 99 3.13 31.96 6.05
CA GLY A 99 3.75 33.05 5.31
C GLY A 99 4.83 32.52 4.37
N GLY A 100 4.84 32.96 3.11
CA GLY A 100 5.73 32.42 2.08
C GLY A 100 5.62 30.90 2.01
N SER A 101 6.75 30.20 2.01
CA SER A 101 6.81 28.74 2.00
C SER A 101 6.69 28.08 3.39
N ALA A 102 6.47 28.86 4.45
CA ALA A 102 6.30 28.33 5.81
C ALA A 102 4.87 27.85 6.04
N TRP A 103 4.74 26.72 6.72
CA TRP A 103 3.45 26.09 7.00
C TRP A 103 3.46 25.34 8.34
N THR A 104 2.27 25.13 8.91
CA THR A 104 2.04 24.36 10.13
C THR A 104 1.06 23.22 9.89
N GLU A 105 1.15 22.18 10.71
CA GLU A 105 0.15 21.12 10.73
C GLU A 105 -1.14 21.64 11.37
N THR A 106 -2.27 21.20 10.84
CA THR A 106 -3.60 21.43 11.42
C THR A 106 -4.18 20.17 12.08
N GLY A 107 -3.52 19.02 11.90
CA GLY A 107 -3.88 17.73 12.50
C GLY A 107 -2.69 17.04 13.17
N ASP A 108 -2.77 15.71 13.30
CA ASP A 108 -1.73 14.87 13.94
C ASP A 108 -0.50 14.59 13.05
N GLY A 109 -0.50 15.11 11.81
CA GLY A 109 0.59 14.99 10.84
C GLY A 109 0.62 13.69 10.04
N ARG A 110 -0.18 12.66 10.37
CA ARG A 110 -0.18 11.39 9.61
C ARG A 110 -0.74 11.57 8.20
N GLY A 111 -1.88 12.22 8.08
CA GLY A 111 -2.49 12.51 6.78
C GLY A 111 -1.59 13.37 5.87
N THR A 112 -0.80 14.28 6.44
CA THR A 112 0.17 15.09 5.70
C THR A 112 1.29 14.21 5.15
N ARG A 113 1.85 13.33 5.97
CA ARG A 113 2.91 12.40 5.56
C ARG A 113 2.44 11.47 4.44
N ASP A 114 1.28 10.83 4.62
CA ASP A 114 0.77 9.85 3.66
C ASP A 114 0.46 10.50 2.31
N HIS A 115 -0.13 11.70 2.31
CA HIS A 115 -0.39 12.48 1.10
C HIS A 115 0.90 12.81 0.36
N VAL A 116 1.89 13.37 1.05
CA VAL A 116 3.14 13.85 0.41
C VAL A 116 3.95 12.68 -0.15
N LEU A 117 4.07 11.57 0.59
CA LEU A 117 4.80 10.40 0.12
C LEU A 117 4.10 9.71 -1.06
N ALA A 118 2.77 9.61 -1.03
CA ALA A 118 2.02 9.03 -2.13
C ALA A 118 2.09 9.89 -3.40
N ALA A 119 1.90 11.21 -3.28
CA ALA A 119 2.04 12.13 -4.41
C ALA A 119 3.47 12.11 -5.01
N TYR A 120 4.49 12.04 -4.15
CA TYR A 120 5.89 11.86 -4.58
C TYR A 120 6.08 10.59 -5.40
N GLY A 121 5.58 9.44 -4.93
CA GLY A 121 5.72 8.15 -5.63
C GLY A 121 5.10 8.19 -7.03
N TYR A 122 3.88 8.74 -7.16
CA TYR A 122 3.25 8.87 -8.47
C TYR A 122 3.90 9.94 -9.37
N ALA A 123 4.50 10.98 -8.79
CA ALA A 123 5.31 11.93 -9.54
C ALA A 123 6.58 11.26 -10.10
N VAL A 124 7.23 10.36 -9.35
CA VAL A 124 8.36 9.55 -9.86
C VAL A 124 7.93 8.72 -11.07
N GLU A 125 6.80 8.01 -10.98
CA GLU A 125 6.28 7.21 -12.10
C GLU A 125 6.00 8.06 -13.35
N LEU A 126 5.36 9.22 -13.19
CA LEU A 126 5.09 10.12 -14.30
C LEU A 126 6.39 10.67 -14.92
N PHE A 127 7.34 11.11 -14.09
CA PHE A 127 8.59 11.68 -14.59
C PHE A 127 9.44 10.64 -15.31
N ALA A 128 9.44 9.38 -14.85
CA ALA A 128 10.10 8.28 -15.55
C ALA A 128 9.47 8.04 -16.93
N TYR A 129 8.14 7.98 -17.00
CA TYR A 129 7.40 7.87 -18.26
C TYR A 129 7.73 9.01 -19.23
N LEU A 130 7.78 10.25 -18.75
CA LEU A 130 8.12 11.42 -19.57
C LEU A 130 9.59 11.42 -19.98
N CYS A 131 10.50 11.01 -19.09
CA CYS A 131 11.91 10.90 -19.45
C CYS A 131 12.14 9.86 -20.54
N GLN A 132 11.48 8.71 -20.48
CA GLN A 132 11.52 7.70 -21.56
C GLN A 132 10.92 8.24 -22.86
N MET A 133 9.73 8.86 -22.79
CA MET A 133 9.03 9.41 -23.97
C MET A 133 9.87 10.42 -24.74
N PHE A 134 10.65 11.24 -24.03
CA PHE A 134 11.44 12.33 -24.62
C PHE A 134 12.95 12.04 -24.65
N GLY A 135 13.39 10.83 -24.30
CA GLY A 135 14.80 10.46 -24.27
C GLY A 135 15.65 11.32 -23.33
N LEU A 136 15.10 11.69 -22.18
CA LEU A 136 15.74 12.56 -21.20
C LEU A 136 16.49 11.73 -20.15
N ASP A 137 17.71 12.16 -19.81
CA ASP A 137 18.43 11.61 -18.65
C ASP A 137 18.01 12.37 -17.37
N PRO A 138 17.26 11.75 -16.44
CA PRO A 138 16.81 12.42 -15.22
C PRO A 138 17.96 12.87 -14.29
N LEU A 139 19.16 12.31 -14.44
CA LEU A 139 20.34 12.68 -13.67
C LEU A 139 21.13 13.84 -14.30
N ALA A 140 20.89 14.15 -15.58
CA ALA A 140 21.60 15.21 -16.28
C ALA A 140 21.20 16.60 -15.74
N ASP A 141 22.18 17.50 -15.72
CA ASP A 141 22.00 18.84 -15.15
C ASP A 141 20.90 19.63 -15.87
N GLY A 142 19.94 20.15 -15.11
CA GLY A 142 18.84 20.97 -15.64
C GLY A 142 17.70 20.20 -16.31
N VAL A 143 17.79 18.87 -16.44
CA VAL A 143 16.72 18.05 -17.05
C VAL A 143 15.53 17.92 -16.10
N VAL A 144 15.70 17.39 -14.90
CA VAL A 144 14.65 17.37 -13.88
C VAL A 144 14.97 18.40 -12.82
N VAL A 145 14.09 19.37 -12.60
CA VAL A 145 14.29 20.47 -11.64
C VAL A 145 13.01 20.75 -10.84
N SER A 146 13.12 21.24 -9.60
CA SER A 146 12.01 21.90 -8.91
C SER A 146 11.81 23.33 -9.42
N HIS A 147 10.70 23.97 -9.08
CA HIS A 147 10.54 25.41 -9.29
C HIS A 147 11.66 26.20 -8.59
N SER A 148 11.99 25.84 -7.34
CA SER A 148 13.07 26.47 -6.56
C SER A 148 14.44 26.34 -7.23
N GLU A 149 14.77 25.17 -7.79
CA GLU A 149 15.98 24.99 -8.60
C GLU A 149 15.92 25.79 -9.90
N GLY A 150 14.76 25.84 -10.56
CA GLY A 150 14.52 26.66 -11.74
C GLY A 150 14.75 28.15 -11.48
N HIS A 151 14.32 28.65 -10.31
CA HIS A 151 14.56 30.03 -9.90
C HIS A 151 16.06 30.31 -9.72
N ARG A 152 16.77 29.43 -9.01
CA ARG A 152 18.23 29.54 -8.84
C ARG A 152 19.00 29.50 -10.16
N ARG A 153 18.44 28.86 -11.18
CA ARG A 153 18.99 28.83 -12.55
C ARG A 153 18.58 30.03 -13.40
N GLY A 154 17.71 30.92 -12.92
CA GLY A 154 17.19 32.06 -13.67
C GLY A 154 16.11 31.71 -14.71
N ILE A 155 15.57 30.49 -14.69
CA ILE A 155 14.55 30.04 -15.67
C ILE A 155 13.13 30.01 -15.10
N ALA A 156 12.95 30.35 -13.82
CA ALA A 156 11.65 30.40 -13.15
C ALA A 156 11.55 31.58 -12.16
N SER A 157 10.31 31.94 -11.83
CA SER A 157 9.99 32.92 -10.81
C SER A 157 10.38 32.46 -9.40
N ASN A 158 10.42 33.38 -8.43
CA ASN A 158 10.90 33.10 -7.08
C ASN A 158 9.87 32.35 -6.22
N HIS A 159 9.63 31.08 -6.54
CA HIS A 159 8.83 30.17 -5.71
C HIS A 159 9.72 29.08 -5.07
N GLY A 160 9.32 28.64 -3.87
CA GLY A 160 10.08 27.70 -3.04
C GLY A 160 9.67 26.24 -3.16
N ASP A 161 8.70 25.92 -4.01
CA ASP A 161 8.27 24.54 -4.28
C ASP A 161 9.33 23.76 -5.07
N VAL A 162 9.49 22.46 -4.81
CA VAL A 162 8.70 21.58 -3.92
C VAL A 162 9.33 21.37 -2.53
N GLU A 163 10.53 21.89 -2.34
CA GLU A 163 11.38 21.54 -1.19
C GLU A 163 10.79 21.98 0.16
N HIS A 164 9.93 23.00 0.20
CA HIS A 164 9.31 23.48 1.44
C HIS A 164 8.42 22.45 2.12
N ILE A 165 7.77 21.57 1.35
CA ILE A 165 6.95 20.49 1.89
C ILE A 165 7.75 19.19 2.01
N TRP A 166 8.64 18.90 1.06
CA TRP A 166 9.46 17.68 1.03
C TRP A 166 10.46 17.55 2.17
N LYS A 167 11.12 18.65 2.56
CA LYS A 167 12.18 18.63 3.58
C LYS A 167 11.73 18.04 4.92
N ARG A 168 10.46 18.23 5.29
CA ARG A 168 9.91 17.70 6.55
C ARG A 168 9.83 16.17 6.58
N PHE A 169 9.81 15.54 5.41
CA PHE A 169 9.69 14.09 5.25
C PHE A 169 10.98 13.44 4.73
N GLY A 170 12.10 14.16 4.74
CA GLY A 170 13.40 13.65 4.28
C GLY A 170 13.52 13.48 2.77
N LEU A 171 12.60 14.07 1.99
CA LEU A 171 12.63 14.03 0.52
C LEU A 171 13.52 15.15 -0.04
N SER A 172 14.15 14.90 -1.18
CA SER A 172 15.00 15.88 -1.87
C SER A 172 14.96 15.70 -3.39
N MET A 173 15.25 16.78 -4.12
CA MET A 173 15.38 16.71 -5.59
C MET A 173 16.50 15.77 -6.04
N GLY A 174 17.58 15.62 -5.25
CA GLY A 174 18.64 14.66 -5.53
C GLY A 174 18.14 13.21 -5.49
N GLN A 175 17.32 12.87 -4.49
CA GLN A 175 16.70 11.55 -4.41
C GLN A 175 15.63 11.34 -5.49
N PHE A 176 14.81 12.37 -5.77
CA PHE A 176 13.78 12.31 -6.80
C PHE A 176 14.34 11.92 -8.18
N ARG A 177 15.45 12.53 -8.59
CA ARG A 177 16.14 12.18 -9.84
C ARG A 177 16.63 10.73 -9.87
N LYS A 178 17.16 10.23 -8.75
CA LYS A 178 17.62 8.84 -8.60
C LYS A 178 16.45 7.87 -8.64
N ASP A 179 15.33 8.21 -8.01
CA ASP A 179 14.12 7.38 -8.03
C ASP A 179 13.52 7.32 -9.43
N ILE A 180 13.53 8.44 -10.18
CA ILE A 180 13.12 8.46 -11.60
C ILE A 180 14.04 7.57 -12.43
N ARG A 181 15.37 7.70 -12.28
CA ARG A 181 16.34 6.82 -12.95
C ARG A 181 16.07 5.35 -12.66
N ALA A 182 15.91 4.99 -11.39
CA ALA A 182 15.61 3.62 -10.99
C ALA A 182 14.28 3.11 -11.58
N ALA A 183 13.26 3.96 -11.66
CA ALA A 183 12.00 3.62 -12.30
C ALA A 183 12.12 3.43 -13.82
N MET A 184 13.00 4.18 -14.50
CA MET A 184 13.33 3.99 -15.92
C MET A 184 14.15 2.71 -16.16
N ASP A 185 15.15 2.43 -15.34
CA ASP A 185 16.03 1.26 -15.50
C ASP A 185 15.28 -0.05 -15.21
N GLY A 186 14.31 -0.02 -14.30
CA GLY A 186 13.34 -1.10 -14.08
C GLY A 186 12.36 -1.32 -15.26
N ALA A 187 12.43 -0.47 -16.29
CA ALA A 187 11.70 -0.58 -17.55
C ALA A 187 12.62 -0.79 -18.78
N GLU A 188 13.94 -0.59 -18.67
CA GLU A 188 14.91 -0.75 -19.78
C GLU A 188 15.83 -1.99 -19.70
N THR A 189 15.78 -2.80 -18.65
CA THR A 189 16.61 -4.01 -18.53
C THR A 189 16.04 -5.21 -19.31
N GLY A 190 16.00 -5.03 -20.63
CA GLY A 190 15.82 -6.04 -21.66
C GLY A 190 17.02 -6.12 -22.60
N ASN A 191 18.27 -5.98 -22.13
CA ASN A 191 19.45 -6.60 -22.77
C ASN A 191 20.75 -6.46 -21.95
N ASP A 192 21.33 -7.63 -21.69
CA ASP A 192 22.74 -8.03 -21.53
C ASP A 192 23.68 -7.51 -20.41
N SER A 193 24.19 -8.52 -19.69
CA SER A 193 25.52 -8.73 -19.10
C SER A 193 26.13 -7.78 -18.06
N GLY A 194 26.07 -8.24 -16.79
CA GLY A 194 27.27 -8.54 -15.99
C GLY A 194 27.83 -7.44 -15.09
N GLY A 195 27.76 -7.64 -13.77
CA GLY A 195 28.63 -6.93 -12.81
C GLY A 195 28.04 -6.75 -11.41
N ASP A 196 28.52 -7.59 -10.50
CA ASP A 196 28.39 -7.68 -9.05
C ASP A 196 28.15 -6.40 -8.20
N GLY A 197 27.38 -6.59 -7.12
CA GLY A 197 27.64 -5.98 -5.81
C GLY A 197 27.13 -4.57 -5.54
N GLY A 198 25.96 -4.43 -4.91
CA GLY A 198 25.58 -3.14 -4.32
C GLY A 198 24.16 -3.06 -3.75
N SER A 199 24.02 -3.45 -2.49
CA SER A 199 22.86 -3.18 -1.64
C SER A 199 22.47 -1.69 -1.64
N GLY A 200 21.25 -1.37 -2.08
CA GLY A 200 20.69 -0.03 -2.03
C GLY A 200 19.17 -0.08 -1.98
N ALA A 201 18.61 -0.06 -0.77
CA ALA A 201 17.17 -0.05 -0.52
C ALA A 201 16.52 1.23 -1.05
N GLY A 202 15.80 1.13 -2.17
CA GLY A 202 14.90 2.14 -2.72
C GLY A 202 13.52 1.51 -2.91
N VAL A 203 12.52 1.99 -2.16
CA VAL A 203 11.10 1.58 -2.18
C VAL A 203 10.89 0.07 -2.42
N SER A 204 11.63 -0.78 -1.71
CA SER A 204 11.67 -2.22 -1.99
C SER A 204 10.45 -2.92 -1.41
N GLY A 205 9.62 -3.54 -2.25
CA GLY A 205 8.65 -4.48 -1.71
C GLY A 205 7.82 -5.27 -2.71
N LEU A 206 7.51 -4.73 -3.89
CA LEU A 206 6.56 -5.36 -4.80
C LEU A 206 7.23 -6.03 -6.02
N THR A 207 6.74 -7.21 -6.39
CA THR A 207 7.33 -8.11 -7.39
C THR A 207 6.59 -8.00 -8.71
N ARG A 208 7.27 -7.63 -9.80
CA ARG A 208 6.62 -7.52 -11.12
C ARG A 208 6.23 -8.89 -11.71
N ILE A 209 5.12 -8.91 -12.45
CA ILE A 209 4.69 -10.07 -13.25
C ILE A 209 5.40 -10.10 -14.62
N MET A 210 5.60 -8.94 -15.24
CA MET A 210 6.40 -8.83 -16.47
C MET A 210 7.89 -8.87 -16.12
N GLY A 211 8.68 -9.51 -16.98
CA GLY A 211 10.13 -9.65 -16.84
C GLY A 211 10.60 -11.08 -17.02
N LYS A 212 11.91 -11.28 -16.88
CA LYS A 212 12.54 -12.60 -16.99
C LYS A 212 12.32 -13.41 -15.71
N ALA A 213 12.13 -14.72 -15.89
CA ALA A 213 12.14 -15.64 -14.77
C ALA A 213 13.49 -15.61 -14.06
N VAL A 214 13.48 -15.66 -12.74
CA VAL A 214 14.69 -15.72 -11.91
C VAL A 214 14.98 -17.15 -11.45
N ALA A 215 13.96 -18.01 -11.38
CA ALA A 215 14.13 -19.43 -11.10
C ALA A 215 14.50 -20.23 -12.35
N THR A 216 15.35 -21.24 -12.19
CA THR A 216 15.65 -22.24 -13.23
C THR A 216 14.60 -23.36 -13.26
N ALA A 217 14.53 -24.09 -14.38
CA ALA A 217 13.66 -25.25 -14.51
C ALA A 217 14.01 -26.34 -13.48
N GLU A 218 15.30 -26.50 -13.19
CA GLU A 218 15.80 -27.43 -12.18
C GLU A 218 15.30 -27.05 -10.77
N GLN A 219 15.39 -25.77 -10.40
CA GLN A 219 14.88 -25.26 -9.13
C GLN A 219 13.37 -25.52 -8.97
N MET A 220 12.60 -25.24 -10.01
CA MET A 220 11.15 -25.50 -10.04
C MET A 220 10.82 -26.99 -9.90
N ARG A 221 11.57 -27.87 -10.60
CA ARG A 221 11.42 -29.33 -10.51
C ARG A 221 11.75 -29.86 -9.12
N GLU A 222 12.85 -29.41 -8.53
CA GLU A 222 13.26 -29.87 -7.20
C GLU A 222 12.29 -29.39 -6.12
N TYR A 223 11.79 -28.16 -6.22
CA TYR A 223 10.73 -27.67 -5.33
C TYR A 223 9.50 -28.58 -5.33
N VAL A 224 8.94 -28.87 -6.51
CA VAL A 224 7.69 -29.63 -6.59
C VAL A 224 7.89 -31.09 -6.18
N LYS A 225 9.03 -31.73 -6.51
CA LYS A 225 9.38 -33.06 -6.00
C LYS A 225 9.47 -33.08 -4.47
N GLY A 226 10.05 -32.04 -3.87
CA GLY A 226 10.17 -31.92 -2.42
C GLY A 226 8.82 -31.79 -1.72
N LYS A 227 7.88 -31.02 -2.29
CA LYS A 227 6.53 -30.83 -1.74
C LYS A 227 5.57 -31.97 -2.06
N ASN A 228 5.76 -32.63 -3.18
CA ASN A 228 4.96 -33.74 -3.66
C ASN A 228 5.87 -34.85 -4.19
N PRO A 229 6.37 -35.75 -3.31
CA PRO A 229 7.23 -36.86 -3.72
C PRO A 229 6.56 -37.83 -4.69
N GLY A 230 5.23 -37.83 -4.77
CA GLY A 230 4.43 -38.61 -5.72
C GLY A 230 4.04 -37.84 -6.98
N VAL A 231 4.66 -36.69 -7.26
CA VAL A 231 4.34 -35.87 -8.43
C VAL A 231 4.53 -36.67 -9.72
N ALA A 232 3.57 -36.60 -10.64
CA ALA A 232 3.62 -37.30 -11.90
C ALA A 232 4.79 -36.79 -12.77
N GLN A 233 5.46 -37.70 -13.49
CA GLN A 233 6.58 -37.34 -14.37
C GLN A 233 6.20 -36.29 -15.42
N SER A 234 4.97 -36.35 -15.93
CA SER A 234 4.43 -35.36 -16.88
C SER A 234 4.43 -33.92 -16.34
N VAL A 235 4.31 -33.73 -15.02
CA VAL A 235 4.41 -32.39 -14.38
C VAL A 235 5.86 -31.90 -14.42
N LEU A 236 6.84 -32.78 -14.20
CA LEU A 236 8.26 -32.43 -14.26
C LEU A 236 8.72 -32.13 -15.70
N ASP A 237 8.15 -32.86 -16.66
CA ASP A 237 8.45 -32.73 -18.08
C ASP A 237 7.91 -31.40 -18.64
N MET A 238 6.78 -30.90 -18.12
CA MET A 238 6.19 -29.63 -18.57
C MET A 238 6.79 -28.38 -17.91
N VAL A 239 7.60 -28.49 -16.85
CA VAL A 239 8.21 -27.32 -16.17
C VAL A 239 8.90 -26.34 -17.14
N PRO A 240 9.74 -26.78 -18.10
CA PRO A 240 10.38 -25.87 -19.05
C PRO A 240 9.40 -25.06 -19.90
N LEU A 241 8.16 -25.55 -20.11
CA LEU A 241 7.15 -24.84 -20.88
C LEU A 241 6.73 -23.53 -20.22
N TYR A 242 6.74 -23.45 -18.87
CA TYR A 242 6.48 -22.21 -18.16
C TYR A 242 7.51 -21.13 -18.50
N LEU A 243 8.79 -21.51 -18.55
CA LEU A 243 9.88 -20.59 -18.88
C LEU A 243 9.81 -20.17 -20.35
N SER A 244 9.61 -21.11 -21.27
CA SER A 244 9.54 -20.78 -22.69
C SER A 244 8.32 -19.93 -23.06
N GLU A 245 7.15 -20.26 -22.51
CA GLU A 245 5.92 -19.48 -22.76
C GLU A 245 5.98 -18.12 -22.06
N GLY A 246 6.53 -18.06 -20.85
CA GLY A 246 6.78 -16.81 -20.14
C GLY A 246 7.71 -15.88 -20.91
N GLU A 247 8.89 -16.36 -21.32
CA GLU A 247 9.86 -15.58 -22.10
C GLU A 247 9.25 -15.06 -23.41
N ALA A 248 8.49 -15.90 -24.13
CA ALA A 248 7.84 -15.50 -25.37
C ALA A 248 6.86 -14.33 -25.19
N GLU A 249 6.19 -14.24 -24.04
CA GLU A 249 5.22 -13.18 -23.76
C GLU A 249 5.78 -12.03 -22.90
N GLY A 250 7.04 -12.14 -22.44
CA GLY A 250 7.66 -11.19 -21.51
C GLY A 250 7.15 -11.33 -20.06
N VAL A 251 6.53 -12.46 -19.73
CA VAL A 251 5.96 -12.76 -18.40
C VAL A 251 6.92 -13.66 -17.63
N ARG A 252 7.04 -13.43 -16.33
CA ARG A 252 7.77 -14.29 -15.41
C ARG A 252 7.16 -15.70 -15.34
N GLY A 253 7.75 -16.63 -16.09
CA GLY A 253 7.33 -18.04 -16.13
C GLY A 253 7.44 -18.75 -14.78
N ASP A 254 8.39 -18.35 -13.94
CA ASP A 254 8.56 -18.81 -12.57
C ASP A 254 7.41 -18.37 -11.65
N VAL A 255 6.90 -17.14 -11.82
CA VAL A 255 5.68 -16.67 -11.13
C VAL A 255 4.46 -17.48 -11.56
N ALA A 256 4.30 -17.75 -12.86
CA ALA A 256 3.20 -18.58 -13.36
C ALA A 256 3.25 -20.00 -12.78
N PHE A 257 4.44 -20.60 -12.69
CA PHE A 257 4.60 -21.91 -12.05
C PHE A 257 4.33 -21.88 -10.54
N ALA A 258 4.83 -20.88 -9.82
CA ALA A 258 4.55 -20.71 -8.39
C ALA A 258 3.04 -20.54 -8.12
N GLN A 259 2.35 -19.80 -8.98
CA GLN A 259 0.89 -19.70 -8.96
C GLN A 259 0.23 -21.06 -9.20
N SER A 260 0.68 -21.84 -10.18
CA SER A 260 0.14 -23.18 -10.44
C SER A 260 0.34 -24.14 -9.26
N CYS A 261 1.48 -24.07 -8.57
CA CYS A 261 1.71 -24.79 -7.32
C CYS A 261 0.70 -24.40 -6.24
N LEU A 262 0.35 -23.12 -6.11
CA LEU A 262 -0.67 -22.67 -5.18
C LEU A 262 -2.06 -23.22 -5.53
N GLU A 263 -2.48 -23.06 -6.78
CA GLU A 263 -3.83 -23.40 -7.27
C GLU A 263 -4.12 -24.91 -7.26
N THR A 264 -3.09 -25.72 -7.47
CA THR A 264 -3.21 -27.19 -7.54
C THR A 264 -2.81 -27.90 -6.25
N GLY A 265 -2.33 -27.15 -5.24
CA GLY A 265 -1.74 -27.74 -4.04
C GLY A 265 -0.51 -28.58 -4.37
N ASN A 266 0.47 -27.99 -5.05
CA ASN A 266 1.68 -28.62 -5.56
C ASN A 266 1.40 -29.85 -6.46
N PHE A 267 0.44 -29.70 -7.37
CA PHE A 267 0.01 -30.75 -8.31
C PHE A 267 -0.51 -32.02 -7.64
N THR A 268 -1.00 -31.93 -6.40
CA THR A 268 -1.76 -33.03 -5.76
C THR A 268 -3.22 -33.03 -6.19
N PHE A 269 -3.74 -31.86 -6.60
CA PHE A 269 -5.13 -31.61 -6.96
C PHE A 269 -6.16 -31.99 -5.88
N SER A 270 -5.70 -32.23 -4.65
CA SER A 270 -6.57 -32.60 -3.53
C SER A 270 -7.51 -31.44 -3.22
N GLY A 271 -8.82 -31.67 -3.36
CA GLY A 271 -9.84 -30.64 -3.18
C GLY A 271 -9.88 -29.55 -4.27
N SER A 272 -9.13 -29.72 -5.37
CA SER A 272 -9.14 -28.78 -6.50
C SER A 272 -10.36 -28.99 -7.41
N ALA A 273 -10.82 -27.92 -8.05
CA ALA A 273 -11.91 -27.97 -9.05
C ALA A 273 -11.43 -28.39 -10.45
N VAL A 274 -10.11 -28.55 -10.60
CA VAL A 274 -9.43 -29.00 -11.82
C VAL A 274 -8.60 -30.25 -11.54
N SER A 275 -8.26 -30.98 -12.58
CA SER A 275 -7.47 -32.22 -12.53
C SER A 275 -6.26 -32.11 -13.45
N LEU A 276 -5.29 -33.03 -13.28
CA LEU A 276 -4.09 -33.07 -14.10
C LEU A 276 -4.43 -33.21 -15.59
N GLU A 277 -5.42 -34.04 -15.92
CA GLU A 277 -5.85 -34.34 -17.28
C GLU A 277 -6.45 -33.12 -18.00
N GLN A 278 -6.93 -32.12 -17.26
CA GLN A 278 -7.48 -30.90 -17.84
C GLN A 278 -6.41 -29.93 -18.36
N ASN A 279 -5.13 -30.15 -18.02
CA ASN A 279 -4.05 -29.22 -18.30
C ASN A 279 -4.35 -27.78 -17.85
N ASN A 280 -5.16 -27.60 -16.80
CA ASN A 280 -5.58 -26.29 -16.30
C ASN A 280 -5.00 -26.09 -14.91
N PHE A 281 -3.75 -25.62 -14.86
CA PHE A 281 -2.97 -25.58 -13.62
C PHE A 281 -3.21 -24.31 -12.79
N ALA A 282 -3.99 -23.36 -13.31
CA ALA A 282 -4.26 -22.08 -12.65
C ALA A 282 -5.76 -21.87 -12.32
N GLY A 283 -6.57 -22.94 -12.42
CA GLY A 283 -8.01 -22.84 -12.14
C GLY A 283 -8.77 -21.96 -13.14
N MET A 284 -8.28 -21.81 -14.37
CA MET A 284 -8.87 -20.95 -15.39
C MET A 284 -10.33 -21.29 -15.62
N GLY A 285 -11.22 -20.30 -15.48
CA GLY A 285 -12.66 -20.47 -15.67
C GLY A 285 -13.40 -21.18 -14.53
N VAL A 286 -12.75 -21.48 -13.40
CA VAL A 286 -13.43 -21.93 -12.18
C VAL A 286 -14.14 -20.73 -11.55
N VAL A 287 -15.47 -20.71 -11.62
CA VAL A 287 -16.29 -19.57 -11.11
C VAL A 287 -16.93 -19.83 -9.75
N LYS A 288 -16.95 -21.09 -9.30
CA LYS A 288 -17.42 -21.51 -7.96
C LYS A 288 -16.96 -22.93 -7.67
N ASN A 289 -16.91 -23.30 -6.38
CA ASN A 289 -16.60 -24.66 -5.95
C ASN A 289 -17.52 -25.70 -6.61
N GLY A 290 -16.92 -26.76 -7.14
CA GLY A 290 -17.62 -27.84 -7.85
C GLY A 290 -17.93 -27.58 -9.33
N VAL A 291 -17.64 -26.39 -9.86
CA VAL A 291 -17.72 -26.14 -11.32
C VAL A 291 -16.36 -26.40 -11.95
N LYS A 292 -16.33 -27.32 -12.92
CA LYS A 292 -15.13 -27.62 -13.70
C LYS A 292 -14.70 -26.39 -14.51
N GLY A 293 -13.43 -26.02 -14.38
CA GLY A 293 -12.81 -24.98 -15.19
C GLY A 293 -12.59 -25.39 -16.64
N LEU A 294 -11.83 -24.58 -17.39
CA LEU A 294 -11.39 -24.87 -18.74
C LEU A 294 -10.58 -26.18 -18.81
N CYS A 295 -10.53 -26.76 -20.00
CA CYS A 295 -9.74 -27.95 -20.32
C CYS A 295 -8.94 -27.66 -21.60
N PHE A 296 -7.68 -28.09 -21.62
CA PHE A 296 -6.77 -27.86 -22.73
C PHE A 296 -6.19 -29.17 -23.25
N ASN A 297 -6.05 -29.28 -24.57
CA ASN A 297 -5.55 -30.51 -25.22
C ASN A 297 -4.12 -30.88 -24.82
N THR A 298 -3.31 -29.90 -24.42
CA THR A 298 -1.92 -30.11 -24.02
C THR A 298 -1.54 -29.19 -22.87
N ALA A 299 -0.54 -29.59 -22.07
CA ALA A 299 0.05 -28.77 -21.02
C ALA A 299 0.52 -27.41 -21.56
N LEU A 300 1.12 -27.38 -22.75
CA LEU A 300 1.56 -26.16 -23.43
C LEU A 300 0.41 -25.16 -23.60
N LEU A 301 -0.75 -25.59 -24.09
CA LEU A 301 -1.90 -24.69 -24.30
C LEU A 301 -2.48 -24.17 -22.98
N GLY A 302 -2.49 -25.00 -21.94
CA GLY A 302 -2.92 -24.60 -20.60
C GLY A 302 -2.00 -23.55 -19.97
N ILE A 303 -0.69 -23.80 -20.03
CA ILE A 303 0.35 -22.89 -19.53
C ILE A 303 0.31 -21.58 -20.33
N ARG A 304 0.20 -21.64 -21.66
CA ARG A 304 0.05 -20.45 -22.51
C ARG A 304 -1.18 -19.63 -22.11
N CYS A 305 -2.33 -20.28 -21.89
CA CYS A 305 -3.54 -19.59 -21.46
C CYS A 305 -3.32 -18.83 -20.14
N GLN A 306 -2.68 -19.47 -19.15
CA GLN A 306 -2.33 -18.82 -17.88
C GLN A 306 -1.37 -17.64 -18.08
N VAL A 307 -0.30 -17.81 -18.85
CA VAL A 307 0.69 -16.75 -19.14
C VAL A 307 0.03 -15.56 -19.83
N GLN A 308 -0.83 -15.81 -20.82
CA GLN A 308 -1.60 -14.77 -21.49
C GLN A 308 -2.53 -14.04 -20.51
N HIS A 309 -3.16 -14.76 -19.58
CA HIS A 309 -4.00 -14.15 -18.56
C HIS A 309 -3.19 -13.25 -17.60
N LEU A 310 -2.03 -13.72 -17.15
CA LEU A 310 -1.10 -12.93 -16.34
C LEU A 310 -0.60 -11.69 -17.10
N LYS A 311 -0.28 -11.80 -18.39
CA LYS A 311 0.05 -10.65 -19.25
C LYS A 311 -1.11 -9.65 -19.34
N ALA A 312 -2.34 -10.14 -19.47
CA ALA A 312 -3.52 -9.29 -19.48
C ALA A 312 -3.64 -8.48 -18.19
N TYR A 313 -3.40 -9.11 -17.03
CA TYR A 313 -3.34 -8.40 -15.75
C TYR A 313 -2.18 -7.39 -15.70
N ALA A 314 -1.01 -7.77 -16.19
CA ALA A 314 0.21 -7.04 -15.94
C ALA A 314 0.45 -5.84 -16.88
N CYS A 315 0.02 -5.92 -18.15
CA CYS A 315 0.27 -4.86 -19.13
C CYS A 315 -0.78 -4.78 -20.26
N THR A 316 -0.61 -3.80 -21.14
CA THR A 316 -1.47 -3.54 -22.31
C THR A 316 -0.84 -3.93 -23.65
N GLU A 317 0.35 -4.54 -23.66
CA GLU A 317 1.05 -4.96 -24.89
C GLU A 317 0.38 -6.17 -25.57
N ASP A 318 0.39 -6.21 -26.90
CA ASP A 318 -0.21 -7.33 -27.62
C ASP A 318 0.43 -8.68 -27.30
N LEU A 319 -0.36 -9.75 -27.45
CA LEU A 319 0.13 -11.11 -27.30
C LEU A 319 1.10 -11.43 -28.45
N VAL A 320 2.20 -12.12 -28.13
CA VAL A 320 3.18 -12.56 -29.13
C VAL A 320 2.68 -13.82 -29.82
N ASN A 321 2.14 -14.76 -29.04
CA ASN A 321 1.53 -15.97 -29.56
C ASN A 321 0.03 -15.78 -29.82
N GLY A 322 -0.55 -16.67 -30.65
CA GLY A 322 -1.99 -16.70 -30.86
C GLY A 322 -2.77 -16.81 -29.54
N ASN A 323 -3.85 -16.04 -29.41
CA ASN A 323 -4.67 -16.01 -28.20
C ASN A 323 -5.39 -17.35 -27.98
N VAL A 324 -5.08 -18.03 -26.88
CA VAL A 324 -5.73 -19.27 -26.43
C VAL A 324 -6.50 -19.10 -25.12
N ASP A 325 -6.43 -17.91 -24.50
CA ASP A 325 -7.23 -17.54 -23.34
C ASP A 325 -8.58 -16.93 -23.78
N PRO A 326 -9.70 -17.68 -23.72
CA PRO A 326 -11.00 -17.14 -24.11
C PRO A 326 -11.46 -15.99 -23.19
N ARG A 327 -10.85 -15.86 -22.02
CA ARG A 327 -11.16 -14.85 -21.00
C ARG A 327 -10.30 -13.59 -21.12
N PHE A 328 -9.30 -13.58 -22.00
CA PHE A 328 -8.37 -12.44 -22.19
C PHE A 328 -9.15 -11.14 -22.42
N ARG A 329 -10.24 -11.21 -23.19
CA ARG A 329 -11.13 -10.08 -23.51
C ARG A 329 -11.86 -9.48 -22.31
N TYR A 330 -12.00 -10.23 -21.21
CA TYR A 330 -12.74 -9.80 -20.03
C TYR A 330 -11.86 -9.12 -18.98
N VAL A 331 -10.53 -9.26 -19.11
CA VAL A 331 -9.59 -8.61 -18.19
C VAL A 331 -9.48 -7.14 -18.54
N ALA A 332 -9.67 -6.26 -17.55
CA ALA A 332 -9.27 -4.87 -17.71
C ALA A 332 -7.75 -4.81 -17.73
N ARG A 333 -7.16 -4.65 -18.92
CA ARG A 333 -5.74 -4.89 -19.11
C ARG A 333 -4.85 -3.92 -18.32
N GLY A 334 -3.72 -4.41 -17.80
CA GLY A 334 -2.79 -3.63 -16.97
C GLY A 334 -3.30 -3.29 -15.56
N CYS A 335 -4.32 -4.00 -15.06
CA CYS A 335 -4.90 -3.70 -13.75
C CYS A 335 -4.14 -4.28 -12.54
N ALA A 336 -3.18 -5.19 -12.75
CA ALA A 336 -2.35 -5.79 -11.70
C ALA A 336 -0.91 -6.06 -12.21
N PRO A 337 -0.05 -5.03 -12.31
CA PRO A 337 1.36 -5.19 -12.74
C PRO A 337 2.25 -5.99 -11.78
N TYR A 338 1.86 -6.13 -10.52
CA TYR A 338 2.65 -6.80 -9.47
C TYR A 338 1.94 -8.07 -8.97
N VAL A 339 2.72 -9.08 -8.57
CA VAL A 339 2.24 -10.38 -8.08
C VAL A 339 1.35 -10.19 -6.86
N GLU A 340 1.72 -9.28 -5.96
CA GLU A 340 0.97 -8.90 -4.77
C GLU A 340 -0.45 -8.42 -5.12
N TRP A 341 -0.60 -7.75 -6.26
CA TRP A 341 -1.87 -7.20 -6.76
C TRP A 341 -2.70 -8.20 -7.57
N LEU A 342 -2.25 -9.44 -7.70
CA LEU A 342 -3.14 -10.53 -8.11
C LEU A 342 -4.21 -10.82 -7.02
N GLY A 343 -3.96 -10.41 -5.77
CA GLY A 343 -5.00 -10.36 -4.74
C GLY A 343 -5.88 -9.12 -4.90
N VAL A 344 -7.20 -9.29 -5.01
CA VAL A 344 -8.16 -8.19 -5.20
C VAL A 344 -8.14 -7.21 -4.03
N GLN A 345 -7.90 -7.70 -2.80
CA GLN A 345 -7.87 -6.87 -1.59
C GLN A 345 -6.61 -5.99 -1.54
N GLU A 346 -5.49 -6.53 -2.01
CA GLU A 346 -4.19 -5.87 -2.02
C GLU A 346 -4.00 -4.99 -3.25
N ASN A 347 -4.82 -5.16 -4.28
CA ASN A 347 -4.79 -4.35 -5.48
C ASN A 347 -5.55 -3.02 -5.29
N PRO A 348 -4.88 -1.86 -5.46
CA PRO A 348 -5.53 -0.55 -5.35
C PRO A 348 -6.70 -0.31 -6.32
N GLN A 349 -6.76 -1.07 -7.42
CA GLN A 349 -7.84 -1.01 -8.41
C GLN A 349 -9.04 -1.90 -8.05
N GLY A 350 -8.97 -2.68 -6.95
CA GLY A 350 -10.00 -3.64 -6.56
C GLY A 350 -10.21 -4.74 -7.61
N LYS A 351 -9.18 -5.05 -8.39
CA LYS A 351 -9.16 -6.08 -9.44
C LYS A 351 -8.05 -7.06 -9.14
N GLY A 352 -8.10 -8.26 -9.69
CA GLY A 352 -7.08 -9.27 -9.41
C GLY A 352 -7.55 -10.64 -9.84
N TRP A 353 -6.65 -11.60 -9.71
CA TRP A 353 -6.90 -13.01 -9.96
C TRP A 353 -7.84 -13.62 -8.92
N ALA A 354 -7.58 -13.35 -7.64
CA ALA A 354 -8.28 -13.98 -6.53
C ALA A 354 -8.91 -12.96 -5.57
N ALA A 355 -10.14 -13.24 -5.13
CA ALA A 355 -10.88 -12.38 -4.21
C ALA A 355 -10.39 -12.46 -2.75
N GLY A 356 -9.67 -13.53 -2.39
CA GLY A 356 -9.16 -13.74 -1.04
C GLY A 356 -7.93 -12.89 -0.72
N ALA A 357 -7.82 -12.45 0.52
CA ALA A 357 -6.67 -11.66 1.00
C ALA A 357 -5.37 -12.47 0.99
N GLY A 358 -4.26 -11.76 0.77
CA GLY A 358 -2.89 -12.27 0.79
C GLY A 358 -2.57 -13.23 -0.35
N TYR A 359 -3.32 -13.21 -1.46
CA TYR A 359 -3.11 -14.14 -2.57
C TYR A 359 -1.71 -14.01 -3.18
N GLY A 360 -1.30 -12.79 -3.53
CA GLY A 360 0.01 -12.55 -4.13
C GLY A 360 1.17 -12.92 -3.19
N GLU A 361 1.05 -12.63 -1.90
CA GLU A 361 2.04 -13.04 -0.89
C GLU A 361 2.23 -14.57 -0.83
N LYS A 362 1.17 -15.36 -1.02
CA LYS A 362 1.28 -16.83 -1.07
C LYS A 362 2.06 -17.30 -2.30
N VAL A 363 1.80 -16.67 -3.46
CA VAL A 363 2.56 -16.95 -4.71
C VAL A 363 4.03 -16.62 -4.50
N LEU A 364 4.34 -15.48 -3.87
CA LEU A 364 5.72 -15.08 -3.57
C LEU A 364 6.40 -15.95 -2.52
N GLY A 365 5.63 -16.47 -1.54
CA GLY A 365 6.12 -17.48 -0.61
C GLY A 365 6.66 -18.71 -1.35
N ILE A 366 5.87 -19.25 -2.28
CA ILE A 366 6.28 -20.40 -3.11
C ILE A 366 7.47 -20.04 -3.99
N LEU A 367 7.46 -18.87 -4.63
CA LEU A 367 8.55 -18.42 -5.50
C LEU A 367 9.89 -18.32 -4.76
N ARG A 368 9.89 -17.78 -3.53
CA ARG A 368 11.08 -17.72 -2.67
C ARG A 368 11.61 -19.11 -2.32
N GLU A 369 10.71 -20.08 -2.05
CA GLU A 369 11.12 -21.46 -1.80
C GLU A 369 11.71 -22.13 -3.06
N ILE A 370 11.23 -21.79 -4.26
CA ILE A 370 11.76 -22.29 -5.53
C ILE A 370 13.17 -21.73 -5.79
N THR A 371 13.36 -20.42 -5.69
CA THR A 371 14.61 -19.77 -6.13
C THR A 371 15.80 -20.10 -5.24
N GLY A 372 15.58 -20.74 -4.09
CA GLY A 372 16.65 -21.01 -3.14
C GLY A 372 17.29 -19.72 -2.64
N GLU A 373 16.62 -18.56 -2.81
CA GLU A 373 16.87 -17.40 -1.98
C GLU A 373 16.69 -17.91 -0.56
N ALA A 374 17.81 -18.16 0.11
CA ALA A 374 17.84 -18.12 1.54
C ALA A 374 17.30 -16.73 1.88
N GLY A 375 16.01 -16.65 2.16
CA GLY A 375 15.65 -15.86 3.32
C GLY A 375 16.59 -16.27 4.44
N SER A 376 16.63 -15.46 5.47
CA SER A 376 16.24 -16.05 6.74
C SER A 376 14.99 -16.95 6.55
N GLY A 377 15.18 -18.15 6.01
CA GLY A 377 14.13 -18.98 5.46
C GLY A 377 13.54 -19.82 6.58
N GLY A 378 12.22 -19.92 6.60
CA GLY A 378 11.52 -20.77 7.56
C GLY A 378 10.08 -21.06 7.20
N SER A 379 9.87 -21.89 6.17
CA SER A 379 8.69 -22.78 6.01
C SER A 379 9.26 -24.22 5.95
N GLY A 380 8.81 -25.25 6.68
CA GLY A 380 7.75 -25.38 7.67
C GLY A 380 7.83 -26.72 8.40
N CYS A 381 6.87 -26.91 9.32
CA CYS A 381 6.58 -28.09 10.16
C CYS A 381 7.69 -28.60 11.09
N GLY A 382 7.62 -28.17 12.36
CA GLY A 382 8.37 -28.74 13.49
C GLY A 382 9.22 -27.72 14.25
N VAL A 383 8.58 -26.89 15.10
CA VAL A 383 9.03 -26.24 16.37
C VAL A 383 10.56 -26.02 16.60
N PRO A 384 11.06 -24.91 17.21
CA PRO A 384 10.52 -23.56 17.46
C PRO A 384 11.43 -22.40 16.98
N GLY A 385 10.87 -21.19 16.89
CA GLY A 385 11.62 -19.96 17.15
C GLY A 385 11.73 -18.99 15.97
N ASN A 386 10.63 -18.30 15.63
CA ASN A 386 10.80 -16.87 15.39
C ASN A 386 11.31 -16.32 16.73
N PRO A 387 12.58 -15.88 16.84
CA PRO A 387 13.17 -15.54 18.12
C PRO A 387 12.30 -14.48 18.77
N VAL A 388 11.86 -14.76 19.99
CA VAL A 388 11.04 -13.83 20.74
C VAL A 388 11.98 -13.00 21.58
N GLU A 389 12.11 -11.74 21.22
CA GLU A 389 12.82 -10.76 22.03
C GLU A 389 12.03 -10.55 23.34
N PRO A 390 12.68 -10.62 24.51
CA PRO A 390 12.02 -10.35 25.77
C PRO A 390 11.40 -8.95 25.78
N MET A 391 10.11 -8.89 26.07
CA MET A 391 9.34 -7.64 26.14
C MET A 391 8.22 -7.84 27.15
N ALA A 392 8.23 -7.05 28.21
CA ALA A 392 7.21 -7.11 29.24
C ALA A 392 6.16 -6.01 29.02
N GLY A 393 4.89 -6.38 29.07
CA GLY A 393 3.79 -5.42 28.98
C GLY A 393 2.45 -6.11 28.88
N PHE A 394 1.50 -5.41 28.28
CA PHE A 394 0.14 -5.87 28.09
C PHE A 394 -0.35 -5.47 26.72
N VAL A 395 -1.21 -6.28 26.13
CA VAL A 395 -1.85 -5.99 24.84
C VAL A 395 -3.36 -6.03 25.03
N LYS A 396 -4.02 -4.91 24.71
CA LYS A 396 -5.48 -4.77 24.76
C LYS A 396 -6.05 -4.99 23.37
N VAL A 397 -6.96 -5.95 23.25
CA VAL A 397 -7.76 -6.15 22.03
C VAL A 397 -8.88 -5.13 22.05
N PHE A 398 -8.88 -4.21 21.08
CA PHE A 398 -9.93 -3.18 20.95
C PHE A 398 -10.76 -3.34 19.68
N TYR A 399 -10.34 -4.21 18.76
CA TYR A 399 -11.09 -4.58 17.56
C TYR A 399 -12.53 -5.00 17.88
N LYS A 400 -13.50 -4.56 17.07
CA LYS A 400 -14.94 -4.81 17.25
C LYS A 400 -15.60 -5.55 16.09
N GLY A 401 -14.83 -6.09 15.14
CA GLY A 401 -15.35 -6.94 14.09
C GLY A 401 -15.97 -8.23 14.64
N ARG A 402 -16.95 -8.78 13.90
CA ARG A 402 -17.67 -10.02 14.29
C ARG A 402 -16.81 -11.27 14.20
N ASP A 403 -15.68 -11.16 13.54
CA ASP A 403 -14.64 -12.16 13.29
C ASP A 403 -13.56 -12.19 14.39
N GLY A 404 -13.47 -11.17 15.24
CA GLY A 404 -12.54 -11.13 16.36
C GLY A 404 -11.06 -11.10 15.95
N VAL A 405 -10.16 -11.34 16.91
CA VAL A 405 -8.71 -11.37 16.70
C VAL A 405 -8.19 -12.77 16.95
N ASN A 406 -7.48 -13.34 15.99
CA ASN A 406 -6.88 -14.66 16.12
C ASN A 406 -5.69 -14.65 17.08
N VAL A 407 -5.73 -15.52 18.10
CA VAL A 407 -4.59 -15.90 18.93
C VAL A 407 -4.08 -17.23 18.41
N ARG A 408 -2.77 -17.35 18.26
CA ARG A 408 -2.13 -18.39 17.47
C ARG A 408 -1.09 -19.16 18.27
N THR A 409 -0.89 -20.43 17.92
CA THR A 409 0.15 -21.27 18.53
C THR A 409 1.57 -20.92 18.05
N ALA A 410 1.69 -20.13 16.98
CA ALA A 410 2.96 -19.63 16.46
C ALA A 410 2.84 -18.17 15.93
N PRO A 411 3.94 -17.39 15.91
CA PRO A 411 3.95 -16.00 15.44
C PRO A 411 4.01 -15.92 13.91
N CYS A 412 2.99 -16.45 13.25
CA CYS A 412 2.83 -16.42 11.80
C CYS A 412 1.37 -16.50 11.38
N MET A 413 1.06 -16.04 10.17
CA MET A 413 -0.25 -16.27 9.56
C MET A 413 -0.31 -17.68 8.98
N GLY A 414 -1.41 -18.41 9.23
CA GLY A 414 -1.63 -19.77 8.72
C GLY A 414 -2.69 -20.54 9.52
N ASP A 415 -2.68 -21.87 9.38
CA ASP A 415 -3.57 -22.79 10.08
C ASP A 415 -3.08 -23.10 11.49
N ASN A 416 -2.85 -22.05 12.27
CA ASN A 416 -2.29 -22.10 13.62
C ASN A 416 -3.12 -21.29 14.61
N VAL A 417 -4.39 -21.00 14.27
CA VAL A 417 -5.32 -20.31 15.18
C VAL A 417 -5.68 -21.27 16.31
N ASP A 418 -5.30 -20.90 17.52
CA ASP A 418 -5.68 -21.61 18.74
C ASP A 418 -7.08 -21.20 19.17
N GLN A 419 -7.33 -19.89 19.18
CA GLN A 419 -8.60 -19.31 19.60
C GLN A 419 -8.81 -17.93 18.97
N VAL A 420 -10.07 -17.50 18.98
CA VAL A 420 -10.48 -16.16 18.57
C VAL A 420 -10.90 -15.36 19.79
N VAL A 421 -10.38 -14.15 19.93
CA VAL A 421 -10.69 -13.25 21.05
C VAL A 421 -11.32 -11.96 20.55
N TYR A 422 -12.39 -11.52 21.22
CA TYR A 422 -13.17 -10.35 20.78
C TYR A 422 -12.89 -9.09 21.60
N GLU A 423 -12.39 -9.28 22.82
CA GLU A 423 -11.96 -8.22 23.72
C GLU A 423 -11.12 -8.81 24.85
N GLY A 424 -10.31 -7.99 25.49
CA GLY A 424 -9.52 -8.43 26.63
C GLY A 424 -8.20 -7.69 26.74
N ILE A 425 -7.49 -7.94 27.83
CA ILE A 425 -6.11 -7.50 28.01
C ILE A 425 -5.27 -8.73 28.36
N TYR A 426 -4.20 -8.95 27.59
CA TYR A 426 -3.33 -10.11 27.70
C TYR A 426 -1.94 -9.66 28.13
N THR A 427 -1.27 -10.43 29.00
CA THR A 427 0.11 -10.15 29.39
C THR A 427 1.05 -10.54 28.27
N VAL A 428 1.92 -9.63 27.87
CA VAL A 428 2.98 -9.83 26.87
C VAL A 428 4.28 -10.17 27.58
N THR A 429 4.95 -11.22 27.11
CA THR A 429 6.26 -11.70 27.59
C THR A 429 7.36 -11.55 26.55
N GLY A 430 6.99 -11.21 25.31
CA GLY A 430 7.94 -10.88 24.27
C GLY A 430 7.32 -10.42 22.98
N ILE A 431 8.17 -10.05 22.03
CA ILE A 431 7.77 -9.69 20.67
C ILE A 431 8.58 -10.52 19.68
N SER A 432 7.96 -10.98 18.61
CA SER A 432 8.68 -11.68 17.54
C SER A 432 9.70 -10.74 16.88
N ALA A 433 10.78 -11.31 16.32
CA ALA A 433 11.86 -10.54 15.69
C ALA A 433 11.37 -9.64 14.54
N ASP A 434 10.33 -10.06 13.81
CA ASP A 434 9.66 -9.27 12.76
C ASP A 434 8.75 -8.15 13.31
N ARG A 435 8.60 -8.07 14.64
CA ARG A 435 7.74 -7.15 15.39
C ARG A 435 6.26 -7.23 15.05
N ARG A 436 5.82 -8.32 14.40
CA ARG A 436 4.42 -8.51 13.97
C ARG A 436 3.57 -9.27 14.98
N TRP A 437 4.18 -9.88 16.00
CA TRP A 437 3.48 -10.71 16.97
C TRP A 437 3.95 -10.46 18.40
N TYR A 438 3.00 -10.25 19.31
CA TYR A 438 3.28 -10.30 20.74
C TYR A 438 3.14 -11.73 21.25
N ARG A 439 4.17 -12.22 21.94
CA ARG A 439 4.10 -13.46 22.72
C ARG A 439 3.35 -13.18 24.01
N LEU A 440 2.30 -13.94 24.25
CA LEU A 440 1.49 -13.87 25.45
C LEU A 440 2.10 -14.72 26.58
N LYS A 441 1.72 -14.44 27.83
CA LYS A 441 2.10 -15.25 28.99
C LYS A 441 1.69 -16.72 28.88
N SER A 442 0.63 -17.02 28.11
CA SER A 442 0.21 -18.38 27.79
C SER A 442 1.19 -19.13 26.87
N GLY A 443 2.14 -18.44 26.24
CA GLY A 443 3.03 -18.97 25.22
C GLY A 443 2.50 -18.81 23.79
N LEU A 444 1.22 -18.44 23.63
CA LEU A 444 0.57 -18.14 22.35
C LEU A 444 0.96 -16.76 21.81
N PHE A 445 0.54 -16.46 20.58
CA PHE A 445 0.88 -15.23 19.88
C PHE A 445 -0.36 -14.48 19.43
N ILE A 446 -0.34 -13.16 19.54
CA ILE A 446 -1.38 -12.28 19.01
C ILE A 446 -0.74 -11.23 18.11
N THR A 447 -1.46 -10.76 17.10
CA THR A 447 -0.95 -9.72 16.19
C THR A 447 -0.46 -8.49 16.96
N ALA A 448 0.60 -7.86 16.49
CA ALA A 448 1.10 -6.57 16.98
C ALA A 448 0.54 -5.39 16.18
N ASP A 449 -0.33 -5.67 15.21
CA ASP A 449 -0.96 -4.66 14.35
C ASP A 449 -1.87 -3.73 15.16
N ALA A 450 -1.56 -2.44 15.06
CA ALA A 450 -2.21 -1.37 15.79
C ALA A 450 -3.66 -1.15 15.36
N GLU A 451 -4.14 -1.74 14.27
CA GLU A 451 -5.57 -1.73 13.90
C GLU A 451 -6.44 -2.61 14.80
N TYR A 452 -5.87 -3.66 15.38
CA TYR A 452 -6.62 -4.67 16.15
C TYR A 452 -6.34 -4.60 17.65
N VAL A 453 -5.10 -4.26 18.00
CA VAL A 453 -4.62 -4.31 19.37
C VAL A 453 -3.79 -3.09 19.76
N MET A 454 -3.72 -2.81 21.06
CA MET A 454 -2.93 -1.72 21.62
C MET A 454 -1.98 -2.26 22.68
N PHE A 455 -0.69 -2.09 22.49
CA PHE A 455 0.33 -2.43 23.50
C PHE A 455 0.39 -1.37 24.61
N MET A 456 0.69 -1.81 25.83
CA MET A 456 0.78 -0.99 27.03
C MET A 456 1.93 -1.54 27.90
N GLU A 457 2.94 -0.73 28.21
CA GLU A 457 4.07 -1.15 29.06
C GLU A 457 3.64 -1.54 30.49
N ARG A 458 2.53 -0.96 30.95
CA ARG A 458 1.89 -1.26 32.23
C ARG A 458 0.39 -1.30 32.01
N LEU A 459 -0.33 -2.16 32.73
CA LEU A 459 -1.78 -2.04 32.77
C LEU A 459 -2.11 -0.62 33.25
N PRO A 460 -3.01 0.12 32.58
CA PRO A 460 -3.69 1.21 33.26
C PRO A 460 -4.27 0.59 34.51
N GLY A 461 -3.84 1.08 35.68
CA GLY A 461 -4.03 0.41 36.95
C GLY A 461 -5.44 -0.14 37.05
N LYS A 462 -5.59 -1.44 37.34
CA LYS A 462 -6.87 -1.94 37.83
C LYS A 462 -7.16 -1.14 39.09
N SER A 463 -7.99 -0.13 38.94
CA SER A 463 -8.87 0.26 40.00
C SER A 463 -10.09 0.79 39.31
N SER A 464 -10.93 -0.14 38.84
CA SER A 464 -12.32 0.18 39.06
C SER A 464 -12.52 0.11 40.56
N TYR A 465 -12.75 1.24 41.20
CA TYR A 465 -12.99 1.31 42.64
C TYR A 465 -14.40 1.83 42.88
N LEU A 466 -14.92 1.52 44.06
CA LEU A 466 -16.20 2.04 44.48
C LEU A 466 -15.99 3.45 45.02
N VAL A 467 -16.90 4.34 44.67
CA VAL A 467 -17.00 5.67 45.27
C VAL A 467 -18.38 5.83 45.87
N ARG A 468 -18.45 6.48 47.02
CA ARG A 468 -19.70 6.91 47.61
C ARG A 468 -19.93 8.38 47.25
N VAL A 469 -21.09 8.66 46.66
CA VAL A 469 -21.59 10.02 46.43
C VAL A 469 -22.60 10.31 47.53
N ASP A 470 -22.37 11.36 48.32
CA ASP A 470 -23.22 11.75 49.45
C ASP A 470 -24.22 12.88 49.09
N ILE A 471 -24.13 13.44 47.88
CA ILE A 471 -25.02 14.51 47.39
C ILE A 471 -26.01 14.02 46.31
N PRO A 472 -27.26 14.50 46.29
CA PRO A 472 -28.30 13.99 45.39
C PRO A 472 -28.14 14.48 43.94
N ASP A 473 -27.43 15.57 43.70
CA ASP A 473 -27.42 16.32 42.44
C ASP A 473 -26.01 16.45 41.81
N LEU A 474 -25.13 15.47 42.05
CA LEU A 474 -23.84 15.41 41.36
C LEU A 474 -24.06 15.19 39.85
N ASN A 475 -23.65 16.17 39.05
CA ASN A 475 -23.88 16.20 37.61
C ASN A 475 -23.07 15.11 36.89
N ILE A 476 -23.74 14.39 35.98
CA ILE A 476 -23.08 13.47 35.05
C ILE A 476 -22.82 14.20 33.73
N ARG A 477 -21.57 14.21 33.26
CA ARG A 477 -21.12 14.94 32.06
C ARG A 477 -20.65 14.02 30.95
N LYS A 478 -20.76 14.50 29.70
CA LYS A 478 -20.37 13.76 28.49
C LYS A 478 -18.85 13.61 28.31
N GLY A 479 -18.05 14.30 29.13
CA GLY A 479 -16.59 14.20 29.15
C GLY A 479 -16.03 14.71 30.48
N PRO A 480 -14.71 14.52 30.73
CA PRO A 480 -14.05 14.89 31.97
C PRO A 480 -13.77 16.39 31.99
N GLY A 481 -14.74 17.18 32.45
CA GLY A 481 -14.58 18.63 32.61
C GLY A 481 -15.89 19.39 32.64
N THR A 482 -15.88 20.56 33.27
CA THR A 482 -17.03 21.48 33.34
C THR A 482 -17.37 22.14 32.01
N ASP A 483 -16.42 22.14 31.08
CA ASP A 483 -16.52 22.53 29.67
C ASP A 483 -17.25 21.50 28.80
N PHE A 484 -17.44 20.26 29.28
CA PHE A 484 -18.26 19.26 28.61
C PHE A 484 -19.74 19.41 28.97
N ALA A 485 -20.61 19.19 27.98
CA ALA A 485 -22.05 19.22 28.15
C ALA A 485 -22.52 18.24 29.26
N ARG A 486 -23.49 18.69 30.06
CA ARG A 486 -24.21 17.83 31.00
C ARG A 486 -25.05 16.82 30.22
N THR A 487 -25.25 15.64 30.79
CA THR A 487 -26.20 14.64 30.24
C THR A 487 -27.66 15.02 30.52
N GLY A 488 -27.89 15.92 31.47
CA GLY A 488 -29.22 16.18 32.04
C GLY A 488 -29.56 15.25 33.21
N LEU A 489 -28.69 14.29 33.53
CA LEU A 489 -28.85 13.34 34.63
C LEU A 489 -27.89 13.65 35.79
N PHE A 490 -28.29 13.24 36.98
CA PHE A 490 -27.51 13.29 38.21
C PHE A 490 -27.27 11.87 38.73
N THR A 491 -26.21 11.66 39.51
CA THR A 491 -25.93 10.33 40.07
C THR A 491 -26.96 9.91 41.12
N GLY A 492 -27.43 10.85 41.93
CA GLY A 492 -28.07 10.56 43.22
C GLY A 492 -27.05 10.16 44.29
N VAL A 493 -27.54 10.06 45.53
CA VAL A 493 -26.78 9.51 46.67
C VAL A 493 -26.64 8.00 46.49
N GLY A 494 -25.42 7.46 46.63
CA GLY A 494 -25.20 6.04 46.46
C GLY A 494 -23.76 5.64 46.24
N VAL A 495 -23.55 4.35 45.99
CA VAL A 495 -22.23 3.77 45.69
C VAL A 495 -22.12 3.43 44.22
N PHE A 496 -21.08 3.93 43.57
CA PHE A 496 -20.86 3.81 42.14
C PHE A 496 -19.49 3.24 41.83
N THR A 497 -19.36 2.50 40.72
CA THR A 497 -18.06 2.01 40.26
C THR A 497 -17.46 3.01 39.26
N VAL A 498 -16.34 3.62 39.62
CA VAL A 498 -15.49 4.37 38.68
C VAL A 498 -14.64 3.36 37.92
N VAL A 499 -14.43 3.50 36.62
CA VAL A 499 -13.63 2.57 35.79
C VAL A 499 -12.44 3.23 35.10
N GLU A 500 -12.35 4.55 35.17
CA GLU A 500 -11.30 5.35 34.57
C GLU A 500 -11.25 6.71 35.26
N GLU A 501 -10.06 7.28 35.41
CA GLU A 501 -9.85 8.65 35.85
C GLU A 501 -9.25 9.49 34.71
N ALA A 502 -9.63 10.76 34.64
CA ALA A 502 -9.05 11.71 33.70
C ALA A 502 -8.87 13.10 34.34
N ASP A 503 -7.89 13.84 33.84
CA ASP A 503 -7.74 15.26 34.14
C ASP A 503 -8.78 16.07 33.36
N GLY A 504 -9.29 17.15 33.96
CA GLY A 504 -10.39 17.89 33.37
C GLY A 504 -10.73 19.16 34.15
N LYS A 505 -11.22 20.18 33.44
CA LYS A 505 -11.48 21.51 34.04
C LYS A 505 -12.54 21.44 35.14
N GLY A 506 -12.25 21.98 36.32
CA GLY A 506 -13.23 22.17 37.41
C GLY A 506 -13.40 20.99 38.36
N ALA A 507 -12.46 20.04 38.37
CA ALA A 507 -12.28 19.07 39.46
C ALA A 507 -10.80 18.67 39.56
N GLY A 508 -10.36 18.16 40.71
CA GLY A 508 -9.02 17.58 40.89
C GLY A 508 -8.83 16.34 40.01
N LYS A 509 -9.84 15.49 39.93
CA LYS A 509 -9.96 14.39 38.97
C LYS A 509 -11.41 14.15 38.56
N TRP A 510 -11.58 13.56 37.37
CA TRP A 510 -12.88 13.09 36.87
C TRP A 510 -12.92 11.58 36.80
N GLY A 511 -14.02 10.96 37.21
CA GLY A 511 -14.22 9.52 37.18
C GLY A 511 -15.29 9.11 36.17
N LEU A 512 -14.98 8.15 35.29
CA LEU A 512 -15.96 7.55 34.38
C LEU A 512 -16.74 6.46 35.12
N LEU A 513 -18.07 6.58 35.15
CA LEU A 513 -18.96 5.59 35.72
C LEU A 513 -19.01 4.31 34.87
N LYS A 514 -19.00 3.14 35.50
CA LYS A 514 -19.05 1.82 34.84
C LYS A 514 -20.23 1.67 33.87
N SER A 515 -21.42 2.17 34.24
CA SER A 515 -22.62 2.11 33.40
C SER A 515 -22.49 2.91 32.10
N TYR A 516 -21.62 3.92 32.08
CA TYR A 516 -21.39 4.79 30.92
C TYR A 516 -20.11 4.44 30.17
N LYS A 517 -19.44 3.33 30.52
CA LYS A 517 -18.16 2.93 29.93
C LYS A 517 -18.20 2.75 28.41
N ARG A 518 -19.33 2.24 27.87
CA ARG A 518 -19.48 1.95 26.43
C ARG A 518 -19.49 3.22 25.59
N GLU A 519 -20.26 4.22 26.01
CA GLU A 519 -20.45 5.48 25.26
C GLU A 519 -19.53 6.60 25.76
N ARG A 520 -18.80 6.35 26.87
CA ARG A 520 -17.83 7.25 27.50
C ARG A 520 -18.40 8.62 27.86
N ASN A 521 -19.70 8.69 28.10
CA ASN A 521 -20.48 9.92 28.26
C ASN A 521 -21.04 10.10 29.68
N GLY A 522 -20.40 9.51 30.70
CA GLY A 522 -20.85 9.60 32.09
C GLY A 522 -19.73 9.81 33.09
N TRP A 523 -19.17 11.01 33.07
CA TRP A 523 -18.11 11.45 33.95
C TRP A 523 -18.66 12.25 35.13
N ILE A 524 -18.12 12.01 36.32
CA ILE A 524 -18.44 12.74 37.55
C ILE A 524 -17.17 13.35 38.14
N SER A 525 -17.30 14.47 38.85
CA SER A 525 -16.18 15.01 39.61
C SER A 525 -15.89 14.11 40.82
N LEU A 526 -14.62 13.74 40.99
CA LEU A 526 -14.18 12.92 42.12
C LEU A 526 -13.94 13.74 43.39
N ASP A 527 -14.03 15.07 43.32
CA ASP A 527 -13.91 15.94 44.48
C ASP A 527 -15.14 15.85 45.41
N PHE A 528 -16.26 15.33 44.89
CA PHE A 528 -17.53 15.19 45.61
C PHE A 528 -17.84 13.74 46.01
N VAL A 529 -16.83 12.86 46.01
CA VAL A 529 -17.02 11.45 46.30
C VAL A 529 -15.97 10.93 47.26
N THR A 530 -16.36 9.95 48.08
CA THR A 530 -15.42 9.22 48.94
C THR A 530 -15.04 7.90 48.28
N ARG A 531 -13.75 7.69 48.02
CA ARG A 531 -13.25 6.40 47.54
C ARG A 531 -13.38 5.34 48.64
N LEU A 532 -13.98 4.20 48.31
CA LEU A 532 -14.17 3.05 49.20
C LEU A 532 -13.09 1.99 49.01
#